data_AF-A0A961P9K8-F1
#
_entry.id   AF-A0A961P9K8-F1
#
_cell.length_a   1.000
_cell.length_b   1.000
_cell.length_c   1.000
_cell.angle_alpha   90.00
_cell.angle_beta   90.00
_cell.angle_gamma   90.00
#
_symmetry.space_group_name_H-M   'P 1'
#
loop_
_entity.id
_entity.type
_entity.pdbx_description
1 polymer ?
#
loop_
_entity_poly.entity_id
_entity_poly.type
_entity_poly.pdbx_seq_one_letter_code
_entity_poly.pdbx_strand_id
1 'polypeptide(L)' 'FALRSPNRPNPVAAACVTLTGLDPERAVLEIDAIDCFDGTPLVDIKPWIRTVDSPPAPPVG' A
#
# COMPACT_ATOMS: atom_id res chain seq x y z
N PHE A 1 -16.04 9.73 -3.62
CA PHE A 1 -15.34 8.49 -4.03
C PHE A 1 -14.48 8.63 -5.28
N ALA A 2 -14.68 9.64 -6.14
CA ALA A 2 -13.83 9.88 -7.31
C ALA A 2 -12.40 10.38 -7.00
N LEU A 3 -12.05 10.55 -5.72
CA LEU A 3 -10.76 11.05 -5.25
C LEU A 3 -10.14 10.08 -4.25
N ARG A 4 -8.82 10.19 -4.07
CA ARG A 4 -8.04 9.53 -3.01
C ARG A 4 -7.76 10.48 -1.83
N SER A 5 -8.71 11.35 -1.49
CA SER A 5 -8.57 12.30 -0.38
C SER A 5 -8.49 11.58 0.97
N PRO A 6 -7.63 12.05 1.92
CA PRO A 6 -7.64 11.53 3.29
C PRO A 6 -8.93 11.90 4.04
N ASN A 7 -9.65 12.95 3.61
CA ASN A 7 -10.94 13.31 4.18
C ASN A 7 -12.06 12.42 3.59
N ARG A 8 -12.36 11.32 4.26
CA ARG A 8 -13.35 10.31 3.85
C ARG A 8 -14.01 9.66 5.07
N PRO A 9 -15.24 9.10 4.96
CA PRO A 9 -15.94 8.51 6.10
C PRO A 9 -15.15 7.44 6.85
N ASN A 10 -14.41 6.61 6.11
CA ASN A 10 -13.48 5.62 6.66
C ASN A 10 -12.06 6.00 6.20
N PRO A 11 -11.21 6.63 7.04
CA PRO A 11 -9.91 7.21 6.65
C PRO A 11 -8.81 6.16 6.48
N VAL A 12 -9.09 5.13 5.67
CA VAL A 12 -8.14 4.08 5.32
C VAL A 12 -7.50 4.43 3.97
N ALA A 13 -6.18 4.35 3.90
CA ALA A 13 -5.40 4.46 2.66
C ALA A 13 -4.67 3.12 2.40
N ALA A 14 -4.27 2.90 1.15
CA ALA A 14 -3.49 1.74 0.75
C ALA A 14 -2.39 2.17 -0.22
N ALA A 15 -1.17 1.69 0.02
CA ALA A 15 -0.02 1.88 -0.83
C ALA A 15 0.56 0.51 -1.22
N CYS A 16 0.91 0.34 -2.49
CA CYS A 16 1.72 -0.78 -2.94
C CYS A 16 3.18 -0.33 -2.91
N VAL A 17 4.01 -1.04 -2.16
CA VAL A 17 5.39 -0.66 -1.87
C VAL A 17 6.35 -1.77 -2.21
N THR A 18 7.61 -1.42 -2.43
CA THR A 18 8.69 -2.38 -2.50
C THR A 18 9.20 -2.65 -1.10
N LEU A 19 9.19 -3.92 -0.69
CA LEU A 19 9.88 -4.37 0.52
C LEU A 19 11.39 -4.35 0.25
N THR A 20 12.12 -3.57 1.03
CA THR A 20 13.58 -3.39 0.90
C THR A 20 14.36 -4.17 1.95
N GLY A 21 13.71 -4.56 3.05
CA GLY A 21 14.34 -5.28 4.15
C GLY A 21 13.32 -5.95 5.08
N LEU A 22 13.78 -6.96 5.82
CA LEU A 22 12.97 -7.72 6.77
C LEU A 22 13.83 -8.03 8.02
N ASP A 23 13.34 -7.64 9.18
CA ASP A 23 13.88 -8.02 10.47
C ASP A 23 12.78 -8.69 11.31
N PRO A 24 12.71 -10.04 11.31
CA PRO A 24 11.68 -10.77 12.03
C PRO A 24 11.83 -10.70 13.55
N GLU A 25 13.06 -10.56 14.06
CA GLU A 25 13.32 -10.53 15.51
C GLU A 25 12.78 -9.24 16.14
N ARG A 26 12.85 -8.13 15.39
CA ARG A 26 12.31 -6.83 15.80
C ARG A 26 10.90 -6.57 15.27
N ALA A 27 10.34 -7.50 14.48
CA ALA A 27 9.07 -7.33 13.78
C ALA A 27 9.01 -6.07 12.90
N VAL A 28 10.10 -5.80 12.16
CA VAL A 28 10.25 -4.63 11.29
C VAL A 28 10.26 -5.04 9.82
N LEU A 29 9.48 -4.31 9.01
CA LEU A 29 9.54 -4.31 7.56
C LEU A 29 10.11 -2.97 7.10
N GLU A 30 11.13 -3.00 6.26
CA GLU A 30 11.67 -1.82 5.61
C GLU A 30 11.09 -1.72 4.21
N ILE A 31 10.66 -0.51 3.83
CA ILE A 31 10.00 -0.24 2.55
C ILE A 31 10.61 1.00 1.91
N ASP A 32 10.42 1.15 0.59
CA ASP A 32 10.61 2.43 -0.07
C ASP A 32 9.57 3.48 0.42
N ALA A 33 9.80 4.75 0.10
CA ALA A 33 9.00 5.87 0.61
C ALA A 33 7.50 5.76 0.28
N ILE A 34 6.66 6.18 1.24
CA ILE A 34 5.20 6.34 1.09
C ILE A 34 4.73 7.70 1.61
N ASP A 35 3.46 8.01 1.38
CA ASP A 35 2.84 9.31 1.64
C ASP A 35 2.11 9.41 2.98
N CYS A 36 2.49 8.60 3.97
CA CYS A 36 1.96 8.70 5.33
C CYS A 36 2.89 9.47 6.27
N PHE A 37 2.33 10.08 7.31
CA PHE A 37 3.13 10.67 8.38
C PHE A 37 3.74 9.59 9.27
N ASP A 38 4.86 9.92 9.92
CA ASP A 38 5.45 9.05 10.94
C ASP A 38 4.45 8.73 12.06
N GLY A 39 4.41 7.47 12.47
CA GLY A 39 3.46 6.99 13.48
C GLY A 39 2.04 6.78 12.97
N THR A 40 1.77 6.93 11.66
CA THR A 40 0.47 6.57 11.07
C THR A 40 0.14 5.10 11.40
N PRO A 41 -1.03 4.79 11.99
CA PRO A 41 -1.39 3.42 12.35
C PRO A 41 -1.50 2.50 11.13
N LEU A 42 -0.80 1.38 11.17
CA LEU A 42 -0.93 0.30 10.20
C LEU A 42 -2.11 -0.61 10.58
N VAL A 43 -2.99 -0.87 9.62
CA VAL A 43 -4.20 -1.68 9.85
C VAL A 43 -4.08 -3.09 9.24
N ASP A 44 -3.35 -3.24 8.13
CA ASP A 44 -3.29 -4.48 7.36
C ASP A 44 -2.05 -4.53 6.47
N ILE A 45 -1.52 -5.73 6.21
CA ILE A 45 -0.45 -5.99 5.24
C ILE A 45 -0.86 -7.18 4.39
N LYS A 46 -0.71 -7.06 3.06
CA LYS A 46 -0.97 -8.14 2.10
C LYS A 46 0.16 -8.27 1.10
N PRO A 47 0.47 -9.49 0.63
CA PRO A 47 1.39 -9.66 -0.48
C PRO A 47 0.77 -9.04 -1.74
N TRP A 48 1.59 -8.36 -2.55
CA TRP A 48 1.18 -7.94 -3.88
C TRP A 48 1.19 -9.14 -4.83
N ILE A 49 0.08 -9.36 -5.53
CA ILE A 49 -0.11 -10.48 -6.45
C ILE A 49 -0.46 -9.91 -7.82
N ARG A 50 0.48 -10.03 -8.78
CA ARG A 50 0.35 -9.45 -10.13
C ARG A 50 -0.99 -9.74 -10.79
N THR A 51 -1.48 -10.98 -10.70
CA THR A 51 -2.73 -11.43 -11.34
C THR A 51 -4.00 -10.89 -10.69
N VAL A 52 -3.90 -10.32 -9.49
CA VAL A 52 -5.03 -9.79 -8.72
C VAL A 52 -4.99 -8.27 -8.66
N ASP A 53 -3.81 -7.70 -8.41
CA ASP A 53 -3.64 -6.27 -8.12
C ASP A 53 -3.30 -5.41 -9.34
N SER A 54 -2.95 -6.03 -10.48
CA SER A 54 -2.72 -5.29 -11.72
C SER A 54 -4.03 -5.14 -12.51
N PRO A 55 -4.41 -3.93 -12.94
CA PRO A 55 -5.51 -3.78 -13.88
C PRO A 55 -5.18 -4.50 -15.21
N PRO A 56 -6.19 -4.98 -15.94
CA PRO A 56 -5.96 -5.52 -17.28
C PRO A 56 -5.33 -4.46 -18.18
N ALA A 57 -4.58 -4.91 -19.19
CA ALA A 57 -4.07 -4.01 -20.21
C ALA A 57 -5.25 -3.24 -20.84
N PRO A 58 -5.08 -1.95 -21.15
CA PRO A 58 -6.09 -1.21 -21.87
C PRO A 58 -6.39 -1.92 -23.20
N PRO A 59 -7.62 -1.81 -23.73
CA PRO A 59 -7.96 -2.39 -25.02
C PRO A 59 -6.97 -1.90 -26.08
N VAL A 60 -6.40 -2.82 -26.85
CA VAL A 60 -5.70 -2.45 -28.08
C VAL A 60 -6.80 -2.15 -29.10
N GLY A 61 -6.80 -0.93 -29.63
CA GLY A 61 -7.73 -0.51 -30.69
C GLY A 61 -7.51 -1.29 -31.99
#